data_AF-A0A8D5JE22-F1
#
_entry.id   AF-A0A8D5JE22-F1
#
_cell.length_a   1.000
_cell.length_b   1.000
_cell.length_c   1.000
_cell.angle_alpha   90.00
_cell.angle_beta   90.00
_cell.angle_gamma   90.00
#
_symmetry.space_group_name_H-M   'P 1'
#
loop_
_entity.id
_entity.type
_entity.pdbx_description
1 polymer ?
#
loop_
_entity_poly.entity_id
_entity_poly.type
_entity_poly.pdbx_seq_one_letter_code
_entity_poly.pdbx_strand_id
1 'polypeptide(L)'
;MGQIYFLHGLDSSGQGTKGIYFTTHYPRVQCPDFRGNLKERLETLTKICHGKTNLTLIGSSYGGLMATCFAVTAPERIKQLVLLAPALNYESYSPPKLHLICLSPWLSAEMIL
;
A
#
# COMPACT_ATOMS: atom_id res chain seq x y z
N MET A 1 -4.64 14.19 11.73
CA MET A 1 -3.52 13.24 11.90
C MET A 1 -3.51 12.26 10.74
N GLY A 2 -2.34 11.93 10.16
CA GLY A 2 -2.23 11.00 9.03
C GLY A 2 -2.57 9.55 9.41
N GLN A 3 -3.04 8.77 8.44
CA GLN A 3 -3.42 7.36 8.60
C GLN A 3 -2.40 6.45 7.91
N ILE A 4 -2.07 5.32 8.53
CA ILE A 4 -1.08 4.39 8.01
C ILE A 4 -1.74 3.01 7.87
N TYR A 5 -1.70 2.44 6.67
CA TYR A 5 -2.30 1.15 6.36
C TYR A 5 -1.25 0.18 5.81
N PHE A 6 -1.18 -1.02 6.38
CA PHE A 6 -0.48 -2.15 5.79
C PHE A 6 -1.45 -2.99 4.95
N LEU A 7 -1.05 -3.28 3.72
CA LEU A 7 -1.83 -4.00 2.72
C LEU A 7 -1.12 -5.32 2.41
N HIS A 8 -1.72 -6.43 2.87
CA HIS A 8 -1.14 -7.76 2.74
C HIS A 8 -1.24 -8.33 1.32
N GLY A 9 -0.40 -9.32 1.03
CA GLY A 9 -0.36 -10.02 -0.26
C GLY A 9 -1.57 -10.91 -0.55
N LEU A 10 -1.53 -11.59 -1.70
CA LEU A 10 -2.50 -12.63 -2.05
C LEU A 10 -2.38 -13.79 -1.05
N ASP A 11 -3.50 -14.42 -0.72
CA ASP A 11 -3.60 -15.56 0.22
C ASP A 11 -2.99 -15.33 1.62
N SER A 12 -2.79 -14.07 1.99
CA SER A 12 -2.35 -13.66 3.33
C SER A 12 -3.46 -12.90 4.06
N SER A 13 -3.14 -12.35 5.22
CA SER A 13 -4.03 -11.54 6.05
C SER A 13 -3.25 -10.41 6.74
N GLY A 14 -3.97 -9.43 7.26
CA GLY A 14 -3.46 -8.40 8.16
C GLY A 14 -2.99 -8.96 9.52
N GLN A 15 -3.28 -10.24 9.80
CA GLN A 15 -2.77 -10.98 10.95
C GLN A 15 -1.65 -11.98 10.58
N GLY A 16 -1.15 -11.95 9.34
CA GLY A 16 0.04 -12.72 8.96
C GLY A 16 1.32 -12.15 9.59
N THR A 17 2.46 -12.81 9.37
CA THR A 17 3.76 -12.43 9.99
C THR A 17 4.09 -10.94 9.90
N LYS A 18 3.91 -10.33 8.71
CA LYS A 18 4.18 -8.89 8.51
C LYS A 18 3.15 -8.00 9.21
N GLY A 19 1.89 -8.41 9.21
CA GLY A 19 0.82 -7.68 9.90
C GLY A 19 1.05 -7.68 11.42
N ILE A 20 1.36 -8.84 12.00
CA ILE A 20 1.74 -8.97 13.42
C ILE A 20 2.97 -8.13 13.75
N TYR A 21 4.00 -8.17 12.89
CA TYR A 21 5.19 -7.34 13.06
C TYR A 21 4.82 -5.84 13.15
N PHE A 22 3.98 -5.35 12.23
CA PHE A 22 3.55 -3.95 12.25
C PHE A 22 2.69 -3.62 13.47
N THR A 23 1.70 -4.45 13.83
CA THR A 23 0.86 -4.16 15.00
C THR A 23 1.64 -4.21 16.31
N THR A 24 2.69 -5.03 16.38
CA THR A 24 3.57 -5.16 17.56
C THR A 24 4.53 -3.97 17.70
N HIS A 25 5.25 -3.62 16.62
CA HIS A 25 6.33 -2.62 16.68
C HIS A 25 5.89 -1.21 16.29
N TYR A 26 4.79 -1.08 15.55
CA TYR A 26 4.25 0.18 15.05
C TYR A 26 2.72 0.24 15.25
N PRO A 27 2.21 0.39 16.49
CA PRO A 27 0.77 0.26 16.80
C PRO A 27 -0.16 1.21 16.05
N ARG A 28 0.37 2.25 15.41
CA ARG A 28 -0.37 3.18 14.55
C ARG A 28 -0.69 2.61 13.16
N VAL A 29 -0.02 1.54 12.75
CA VAL A 29 -0.24 0.88 11.45
C VAL A 29 -1.48 0.00 11.55
N GLN A 30 -2.49 0.34 10.78
CA GLN A 30 -3.71 -0.45 10.65
C GLN A 30 -3.47 -1.56 9.62
N CYS A 31 -3.78 -2.81 9.98
CA CYS A 31 -3.60 -3.97 9.11
C CYS A 31 -4.94 -4.63 8.78
N PRO A 32 -5.83 -3.98 7.98
CA PRO A 32 -7.10 -4.57 7.60
C PRO A 32 -6.93 -5.81 6.72
N ASP A 33 -7.90 -6.71 6.78
CA ASP A 33 -7.99 -7.86 5.88
C ASP A 33 -8.64 -7.46 4.55
N PHE A 34 -8.10 -8.02 3.47
CA PHE A 34 -8.59 -7.86 2.11
C PHE A 34 -8.85 -9.23 1.48
N ARG A 35 -10.01 -9.38 0.85
CA ARG A 35 -10.45 -10.62 0.21
C ARG A 35 -10.83 -10.35 -1.25
N GLY A 36 -10.86 -11.41 -2.03
CA GLY A 36 -11.21 -11.33 -3.45
C GLY A 36 -10.08 -10.83 -4.35
N ASN A 37 -10.45 -10.55 -5.58
CA ASN A 37 -9.59 -10.07 -6.66
C ASN A 37 -9.20 -8.59 -6.46
N LEU A 38 -8.31 -8.06 -7.32
CA LEU A 38 -7.79 -6.70 -7.23
C LEU A 38 -8.91 -5.62 -7.14
N LYS A 39 -9.98 -5.77 -7.91
CA LYS A 39 -11.10 -4.83 -7.93
C LYS A 39 -11.82 -4.80 -6.57
N GLU A 40 -12.18 -5.97 -6.05
CA GLU A 40 -12.86 -6.10 -4.76
C GLU A 40 -12.01 -5.55 -3.61
N ARG A 41 -10.70 -5.81 -3.65
CA ARG A 41 -9.76 -5.28 -2.66
C ARG A 41 -9.62 -3.75 -2.77
N LEU A 42 -9.56 -3.19 -3.99
CA LEU A 42 -9.52 -1.74 -4.21
C LEU A 42 -10.81 -1.05 -3.76
N GLU A 43 -11.97 -1.66 -3.99
CA GLU A 43 -13.26 -1.16 -3.49
C GLU A 43 -13.27 -1.12 -1.96
N THR A 44 -12.76 -2.18 -1.32
CA THR A 44 -12.60 -2.26 0.14
C THR A 44 -11.66 -1.18 0.66
N LEU A 45 -10.49 -1.02 0.02
CA LEU A 45 -9.53 0.03 0.37
C LEU A 45 -10.14 1.43 0.21
N THR A 46 -10.90 1.66 -0.87
CA THR A 46 -11.56 2.94 -1.13
C THR A 46 -12.57 3.28 -0.04
N LYS A 47 -13.37 2.30 0.41
CA LYS A 47 -14.30 2.45 1.54
C LYS A 47 -13.55 2.77 2.83
N ILE A 48 -12.50 2.00 3.15
CA ILE A 48 -11.66 2.23 4.33
C ILE A 48 -11.07 3.64 4.31
N CYS A 49 -10.59 4.09 3.15
CA CYS A 49 -9.95 5.38 2.98
C CYS A 49 -10.93 6.54 2.78
N HIS A 50 -12.25 6.32 2.71
CA HIS A 50 -13.23 7.35 2.36
C HIS A 50 -13.08 8.63 3.20
N GLY A 51 -13.02 9.79 2.54
CA GLY A 51 -12.83 11.11 3.17
C GLY A 51 -11.46 11.35 3.82
N LYS A 52 -10.54 10.37 3.81
CA LYS A 52 -9.22 10.49 4.42
C LYS A 52 -8.19 11.00 3.42
N THR A 53 -7.34 11.91 3.88
CA THR A 53 -6.14 12.44 3.20
C THR A 53 -4.90 12.13 4.05
N ASN A 54 -3.71 12.51 3.57
CA ASN A 54 -2.45 12.29 4.30
C ASN A 54 -2.24 10.80 4.65
N LEU A 55 -2.45 9.95 3.64
CA LEU A 55 -2.40 8.51 3.74
C LEU A 55 -0.96 8.00 3.53
N THR A 56 -0.54 7.07 4.37
CA THR A 56 0.66 6.24 4.15
C THR A 56 0.22 4.82 3.88
N LEU A 57 0.59 4.28 2.72
CA LEU A 57 0.27 2.92 2.32
C LEU A 57 1.54 2.07 2.28
N ILE A 58 1.55 0.97 3.01
CA ILE A 58 2.63 -0.01 3.03
C ILE A 58 2.10 -1.27 2.36
N GLY A 59 2.51 -1.56 1.13
CA GLY A 59 1.98 -2.69 0.37
C GLY A 59 3.02 -3.77 0.13
N SER A 60 2.67 -5.03 0.42
CA SER A 60 3.52 -6.19 0.12
C SER A 60 2.96 -7.05 -0.99
N SER A 61 3.76 -7.43 -1.98
CA SER A 61 3.34 -8.27 -3.11
C SER A 61 2.05 -7.75 -3.76
N TYR A 62 0.97 -8.53 -3.74
CA TYR A 62 -0.34 -8.13 -4.25
C TYR A 62 -0.92 -6.88 -3.55
N GLY A 63 -0.65 -6.72 -2.25
CA GLY A 63 -0.98 -5.49 -1.53
C GLY A 63 -0.16 -4.29 -2.01
N GLY A 64 1.06 -4.51 -2.52
CA GLY A 64 1.88 -3.50 -3.18
C GLY A 64 1.31 -3.05 -4.52
N LEU A 65 0.80 -3.99 -5.31
CA LEU A 65 0.03 -3.68 -6.52
C LEU A 65 -1.22 -2.85 -6.18
N MET A 66 -2.01 -3.30 -5.20
CA MET A 66 -3.20 -2.58 -4.74
C MET A 66 -2.87 -1.16 -4.25
N ALA A 67 -1.81 -1.00 -3.44
CA ALA A 67 -1.35 0.30 -2.95
C ALA A 67 -1.01 1.24 -4.10
N THR A 68 -0.30 0.73 -5.11
CA THR A 68 0.13 1.47 -6.29
C THR A 68 -1.06 1.93 -7.12
N CYS A 69 -2.01 1.02 -7.40
CA CYS A 69 -3.23 1.37 -8.13
C CYS A 69 -4.03 2.47 -7.42
N PHE A 70 -4.23 2.35 -6.12
CA PHE A 70 -4.94 3.37 -5.35
C PHE A 70 -4.22 4.72 -5.38
N ALA A 71 -2.89 4.71 -5.18
CA ALA A 71 -2.08 5.94 -5.17
C ALA A 71 -2.11 6.67 -6.51
N VAL A 72 -2.12 5.94 -7.64
CA VAL A 72 -2.25 6.54 -8.98
C VAL A 72 -3.62 7.20 -9.17
N THR A 73 -4.68 6.64 -8.61
CA THR A 73 -6.05 7.20 -8.75
C THR A 73 -6.33 8.41 -7.84
N ALA A 74 -5.55 8.60 -6.78
CA ALA A 74 -5.77 9.63 -5.77
C ALA A 74 -4.44 10.16 -5.19
N PRO A 75 -3.50 10.63 -6.04
CA PRO A 75 -2.15 10.99 -5.62
C PRO A 75 -2.12 12.10 -4.58
N GLU A 76 -3.05 13.06 -4.64
CA GLU A 76 -3.20 14.17 -3.71
C GLU A 76 -3.53 13.74 -2.28
N ARG A 77 -4.01 12.50 -2.11
CA ARG A 77 -4.35 11.93 -0.80
C ARG A 77 -3.19 11.14 -0.19
N ILE A 78 -2.14 10.84 -0.96
CA ILE A 78 -1.01 10.03 -0.54
C ILE A 78 0.12 10.92 -0.04
N LYS A 79 0.50 10.73 1.23
CA LYS A 79 1.75 11.28 1.78
C LYS A 79 2.95 10.39 1.46
N GLN A 80 2.78 9.08 1.54
CA GLN A 80 3.89 8.13 1.36
C GLN A 80 3.38 6.77 0.87
N LEU A 81 4.15 6.16 -0.03
CA LEU A 81 3.92 4.82 -0.55
C LEU A 81 5.18 3.98 -0.31
N VAL A 82 5.06 2.89 0.43
CA VAL A 82 6.15 1.94 0.71
C VAL A 82 5.81 0.61 0.06
N LEU A 83 6.69 0.10 -0.81
CA LEU A 83 6.46 -1.10 -1.60
C LEU A 83 7.44 -2.21 -1.21
N LEU A 84 6.91 -3.35 -0.78
CA LEU A 84 7.67 -4.52 -0.34
C LEU A 84 7.47 -5.66 -1.35
N ALA A 85 8.41 -5.82 -2.28
CA ALA A 85 8.35 -6.77 -3.39
C ALA A 85 6.99 -6.74 -4.14
N PRO A 86 6.59 -5.59 -4.72
CA PRO A 86 5.24 -5.39 -5.25
C PRO A 86 5.00 -6.20 -6.54
N ALA A 87 3.79 -6.74 -6.70
CA ALA A 87 3.39 -7.53 -7.87
C ALA A 87 3.02 -6.65 -9.09
N LEU A 88 3.90 -5.72 -9.48
CA LEU A 88 3.65 -4.79 -10.60
C LEU A 88 3.76 -5.45 -11.99
N ASN A 89 4.18 -6.71 -12.03
CA ASN A 89 4.24 -7.56 -13.21
C ASN A 89 3.12 -8.62 -13.24
N TYR A 90 2.07 -8.46 -12.42
CA TYR A 90 0.95 -9.41 -12.37
C TYR A 90 0.23 -9.44 -13.72
N GLU A 91 -0.07 -10.63 -14.26
CA GLU A 91 -0.55 -10.80 -15.64
C GLU A 91 -1.79 -9.96 -15.98
N SER A 92 -2.71 -9.78 -15.02
CA SER A 92 -3.92 -8.99 -15.20
C SER A 92 -3.74 -7.49 -14.96
N TYR A 93 -2.53 -7.03 -14.64
CA TYR A 93 -2.19 -5.63 -14.46
C TYR A 93 -1.38 -5.13 -15.66
N SER A 94 -1.73 -3.95 -16.16
CA SER A 94 -0.93 -3.22 -17.14
C SER A 94 -0.52 -1.88 -16.54
N PRO A 95 0.78 -1.53 -16.56
CA PRO A 95 1.21 -0.22 -16.11
C PRO A 95 0.57 0.88 -16.98
N PRO A 96 0.26 2.06 -16.41
CA PRO A 96 -0.25 3.17 -17.19
C PRO A 96 0.77 3.59 -18.27
N LYS A 97 0.28 4.03 -19.43
CA LYS A 97 1.13 4.48 -20.55
C LYS A 97 2.02 5.69 -20.21
N LEU A 98 1.65 6.45 -19.19
CA LEU A 98 2.41 7.59 -18.70
C LEU A 98 3.51 7.12 -17.74
N HIS A 99 4.77 7.22 -18.17
CA HIS A 99 5.92 7.08 -17.28
C HIS A 99 6.00 8.29 -16.35
N LEU A 100 5.52 8.15 -15.11
CA LEU A 100 5.79 9.14 -14.07
C LEU A 100 7.24 8.97 -13.60
N ILE A 101 8.14 9.79 -14.12
CA ILE A 101 9.49 9.92 -13.58
C ILE A 101 9.40 10.78 -12.32
N CYS A 102 9.56 10.16 -11.15
CA CYS A 102 9.75 10.90 -9.90
C CYS A 102 11.27 11.11 -9.69
N LEU A 103 11.76 12.29 -10.05
CA LEU A 103 13.07 12.82 -9.61
C LEU A 103 12.76 13.66 -8.35
N SER A 104 13.37 13.52 -7.17
CA SER A 104 14.71 13.09 -6.76
C SER A 104 14.69 12.73 -5.24
N PRO A 105 15.82 12.44 -4.55
CA PRO A 105 15.99 11.26 -3.68
C PRO A 105 15.86 11.56 -2.19
N TRP A 106 15.69 10.48 -1.43
CA TRP A 106 16.00 10.34 -0.01
C TRP A 106 17.10 11.28 0.49
N LEU A 107 16.74 12.23 1.36
CA LEU A 107 17.68 13.05 2.15
C LEU A 107 17.80 12.58 3.61
N SER A 108 17.31 11.38 3.94
CA SER A 108 17.66 10.73 5.22
C SER A 108 17.91 9.25 4.98
N ALA A 109 19.19 8.92 4.93
CA ALA A 109 19.65 7.55 5.13
C ALA A 109 19.43 7.20 6.60
N GLU A 110 18.26 6.66 6.94
CA GLU A 110 18.15 5.76 8.08
C GLU A 110 17.64 4.42 7.56
N MET A 111 18.61 3.60 7.21
CA MET A 111 18.43 2.19 6.96
C MET A 111 18.15 1.54 8.33
N ILE A 112 16.87 1.37 8.67
CA ILE A 112 16.47 0.55 9.81
C ILE A 112 16.72 -0.90 9.40
N LEU A 113 17.87 -1.43 9.81
CA LEU A 113 18.14 -2.87 9.90
C LEU A 113 17.33 -3.47 11.05
#